data_AF-B9XDX7-F1
#
_entry.id   AF-B9XDX7-F1
#
_cell.length_a   1.000
_cell.length_b   1.000
_cell.length_c   1.000
_cell.angle_alpha   90.00
_cell.angle_beta   90.00
_cell.angle_gamma   90.00
#
_symmetry.space_group_name_H-M   'P 1'
#
loop_
_entity.id
_entity.type
_entity.pdbx_description
1 polymer ?
#
loop_
_entity_poly.entity_id
_entity_poly.type
_entity_poly.pdbx_seq_one_letter_code
_entity_poly.pdbx_strand_id
1 'polypeptide(L)'
;MEVWPALKKFGEGVIYIEFGHLVWMQNYGNMNANLDKVKKMARDLRQEEPRSPDAELGGHQLAARCLDKCRATLVGWQGDFKYGCPMDREFLDDTGLDVQEFKDYVATGATDKEVDAWIREHANARA
;
A
#
# COMPACT_ATOMS: atom_id res chain seq x y z
N MET A 1 29.53 17.38 -24.49
CA MET A 1 29.56 15.96 -24.91
C MET A 1 29.68 15.15 -23.64
N GLU A 2 28.54 14.85 -23.02
CA GLU A 2 28.50 14.04 -21.80
C GLU A 2 28.81 12.60 -22.16
N VAL A 3 29.96 12.14 -21.67
CA VAL A 3 30.47 10.79 -21.90
C VAL A 3 29.74 9.89 -20.90
N TRP A 4 28.66 9.24 -21.33
CA TRP A 4 28.06 8.17 -20.54
C TRP A 4 29.05 7.00 -20.42
N PRO A 5 29.36 6.50 -19.20
CA PRO A 5 30.16 5.30 -19.07
C PRO A 5 29.32 4.07 -19.40
N ALA A 6 29.98 3.13 -20.07
CA ALA A 6 29.43 1.91 -20.65
C ALA A 6 28.52 1.11 -19.70
N LEU A 7 27.30 0.84 -20.16
CA LEU A 7 26.39 -0.18 -19.65
C LEU A 7 27.11 -1.53 -19.62
N LYS A 8 27.45 -2.04 -18.43
CA LYS A 8 27.87 -3.44 -18.28
C LYS A 8 26.64 -4.30 -18.05
N LYS A 9 26.19 -4.98 -19.11
CA LYS A 9 25.20 -6.07 -19.01
C LYS A 9 25.87 -7.29 -18.39
N PHE A 10 25.60 -7.54 -17.12
CA PHE A 10 25.64 -8.89 -16.55
C PHE A 10 24.19 -9.35 -16.38
N GLY A 11 23.93 -10.65 -16.48
CA GLY A 11 22.59 -11.24 -16.65
C GLY A 11 21.47 -10.58 -15.84
N GLU A 12 20.36 -10.34 -16.53
CA GLU A 12 19.05 -9.88 -16.02
C GLU A 12 19.06 -8.78 -14.94
N GLY A 13 19.77 -7.68 -15.21
CA GLY A 13 19.31 -6.37 -14.74
C GLY A 13 20.36 -5.27 -14.69
N VAL A 14 19.89 -4.03 -14.49
CA VAL A 14 20.67 -2.79 -14.64
C VAL A 14 20.83 -2.12 -13.27
N ILE A 15 22.07 -1.80 -12.89
CA ILE A 15 22.42 -1.10 -11.65
C ILE A 15 22.55 0.40 -11.95
N TYR A 16 21.89 1.26 -11.17
CA TYR A 16 22.16 2.69 -11.11
C TYR A 16 22.87 3.02 -9.80
N ILE A 17 23.90 3.85 -9.87
CA ILE A 17 24.68 4.30 -8.70
C ILE A 17 24.50 5.81 -8.60
N GLU A 18 23.60 6.27 -7.74
CA GLU A 18 23.63 7.64 -7.21
C GLU A 18 23.83 7.56 -5.70
N PHE A 19 24.91 8.18 -5.23
CA PHE A 19 25.23 8.49 -3.83
C PHE A 19 24.73 7.51 -2.75
N GLY A 20 25.50 6.45 -2.53
CA GLY A 20 25.82 5.99 -1.18
C GLY A 20 24.82 5.10 -0.42
N HIS A 21 23.70 4.69 -1.01
CA HIS A 21 22.82 3.67 -0.39
C HIS A 21 22.65 2.48 -1.35
N LEU A 22 23.09 1.29 -0.91
CA LEU A 22 22.81 0.03 -1.58
C LEU A 22 21.30 -0.25 -1.49
N VAL A 23 20.53 0.14 -2.51
CA VAL A 23 19.12 -0.28 -2.65
C VAL A 23 19.07 -1.43 -3.66
N TRP A 24 18.85 -2.65 -3.16
CA TRP A 24 18.90 -3.88 -3.95
C TRP A 24 17.75 -4.01 -4.97
N MET A 25 18.06 -4.49 -6.18
CA MET A 25 17.10 -4.98 -7.19
C MET A 25 16.22 -6.16 -6.72
N GLN A 26 16.51 -6.79 -5.57
CA GLN A 26 15.63 -7.78 -4.94
C GLN A 26 14.24 -7.20 -4.58
N ASN A 27 14.17 -5.89 -4.30
CA ASN A 27 12.90 -5.24 -4.00
C ASN A 27 11.96 -5.16 -5.20
N TYR A 28 12.46 -5.02 -6.44
CA TYR A 28 11.58 -4.93 -7.62
C TYR A 28 10.85 -6.24 -7.94
N GLY A 29 11.53 -7.39 -7.82
CA GLY A 29 10.89 -8.70 -7.99
C GLY A 29 9.82 -8.97 -6.92
N ASN A 30 10.13 -8.64 -5.66
CA ASN A 30 9.18 -8.77 -4.55
C ASN A 30 8.01 -7.79 -4.65
N MET A 31 8.23 -6.55 -5.11
CA MET A 31 7.16 -5.57 -5.32
C MET A 31 6.17 -6.05 -6.38
N ASN A 32 6.62 -6.64 -7.49
CA ASN A 32 5.73 -7.16 -8.53
C ASN A 32 4.89 -8.33 -8.00
N ALA A 33 5.50 -9.28 -7.29
CA ALA A 33 4.79 -10.41 -6.69
C ALA A 33 3.78 -9.96 -5.60
N ASN A 34 4.12 -8.95 -4.81
CA ASN A 34 3.22 -8.37 -3.82
C ASN A 34 2.09 -7.59 -4.47
N LEU A 35 2.37 -6.82 -5.54
CA LEU A 35 1.35 -6.10 -6.30
C LEU A 35 0.36 -7.07 -6.96
N ASP A 36 0.82 -8.22 -7.47
CA ASP A 36 -0.07 -9.27 -7.98
C ASP A 36 -0.98 -9.85 -6.89
N LYS A 37 -0.47 -10.01 -5.65
CA LYS A 37 -1.29 -10.40 -4.50
C LYS A 37 -2.33 -9.34 -4.17
N VAL A 38 -1.91 -8.07 -4.07
CA VAL A 38 -2.80 -6.94 -3.82
C VAL A 38 -3.89 -6.89 -4.88
N LYS A 39 -3.54 -7.04 -6.16
CA LYS A 39 -4.47 -7.03 -7.29
C LYS A 39 -5.52 -8.15 -7.22
N LYS A 40 -5.16 -9.33 -6.72
CA LYS A 40 -6.13 -10.43 -6.51
C LYS A 40 -7.14 -10.14 -5.40
N MET A 41 -6.79 -9.28 -4.45
CA MET A 41 -7.63 -8.91 -3.29
C MET A 41 -8.28 -7.53 -3.44
N ALA A 42 -7.84 -6.73 -4.41
CA ALA A 42 -8.33 -5.38 -4.65
C ALA A 42 -9.70 -5.43 -5.34
N ARG A 43 -10.59 -4.57 -4.87
CA ARG A 43 -11.85 -4.26 -5.56
C ARG A 43 -11.61 -3.24 -6.66
N ASP A 44 -12.33 -3.35 -7.77
CA ASP A 44 -12.25 -2.37 -8.84
C ASP A 44 -13.22 -1.21 -8.56
N LEU A 45 -12.71 -0.14 -7.94
CA LEU A 45 -13.53 1.00 -7.50
C LEU A 45 -14.02 1.89 -8.65
N ARG A 46 -13.68 1.54 -9.89
CA ARG A 46 -14.27 2.12 -11.10
C ARG A 46 -15.61 1.48 -11.44
N GLN A 47 -15.92 0.32 -10.87
CA GLN A 47 -17.12 -0.48 -11.18
C GLN A 47 -18.00 -0.70 -9.95
N GLU A 48 -17.41 -0.80 -8.77
CA GLU A 48 -18.13 -1.03 -7.51
C GLU A 48 -17.68 -0.05 -6.43
N GLU A 49 -18.55 0.22 -5.46
CA GLU A 49 -18.17 1.02 -4.30
C GLU A 49 -17.30 0.20 -3.33
N PRO A 50 -16.39 0.85 -2.58
CA PRO A 50 -15.66 0.16 -1.52
C PRO A 50 -16.63 -0.29 -0.41
N ARG A 51 -16.17 -1.16 0.50
CA ARG A 51 -17.00 -1.66 1.60
C ARG A 51 -17.74 -0.54 2.37
N SER A 52 -18.85 -0.93 2.98
CA SER A 52 -19.70 -0.04 3.78
C SER A 52 -18.86 0.72 4.82
N PRO A 53 -19.16 2.00 5.07
CA PRO A 53 -18.55 2.74 6.19
C PRO A 53 -18.64 2.01 7.54
N ASP A 54 -19.72 1.26 7.77
CA ASP A 54 -19.95 0.50 9.01
C ASP A 54 -19.15 -0.81 9.09
N ALA A 55 -18.50 -1.22 7.99
CA ALA A 55 -17.72 -2.46 7.98
C ALA A 55 -16.44 -2.27 8.81
N GLU A 56 -16.34 -3.07 9.87
CA GLU A 56 -15.22 -2.99 10.80
C GLU A 56 -14.01 -3.80 10.33
N LEU A 57 -12.82 -3.29 10.61
CA LEU A 57 -11.55 -4.01 10.51
C LEU A 57 -10.65 -3.56 11.66
N GLY A 58 -10.01 -4.49 12.35
CA GLY A 58 -9.22 -4.21 13.54
C GLY A 58 -10.05 -3.70 14.74
N GLY A 59 -11.38 -3.77 14.67
CA GLY A 59 -12.29 -3.17 15.65
C GLY A 59 -12.62 -1.70 15.39
N HIS A 60 -12.28 -1.17 14.21
CA HIS A 60 -12.58 0.22 13.82
C HIS A 60 -13.50 0.26 12.60
N GLN A 61 -14.55 1.08 12.67
CA GLN A 61 -15.36 1.46 11.50
C GLN A 61 -14.48 2.21 10.50
N LEU A 62 -14.91 2.30 9.23
CA LEU A 62 -14.16 2.91 8.12
C LEU A 62 -12.84 2.21 7.74
N ALA A 63 -12.23 1.41 8.61
CA ALA A 63 -10.96 0.74 8.36
C ALA A 63 -11.02 -0.22 7.16
N ALA A 64 -12.10 -1.01 7.04
CA ALA A 64 -12.31 -1.91 5.91
C ALA A 64 -12.43 -1.14 4.57
N ARG A 65 -13.12 0.01 4.61
CA ARG A 65 -13.28 0.91 3.46
C ARG A 65 -11.95 1.57 3.08
N CYS A 66 -11.18 2.01 4.07
CA CYS A 66 -9.85 2.58 3.89
C CYS A 66 -8.89 1.57 3.25
N LEU A 67 -8.94 0.30 3.69
CA LEU A 67 -8.17 -0.80 3.09
C LEU A 67 -8.50 -1.01 1.61
N ASP A 68 -9.78 -1.02 1.24
CA ASP A 68 -10.19 -1.19 -0.17
C ASP A 68 -9.66 -0.06 -1.05
N LYS A 69 -9.76 1.18 -0.58
CA LYS A 69 -9.24 2.36 -1.28
C LYS A 69 -7.73 2.33 -1.39
N CYS A 70 -7.04 1.86 -0.36
CA CYS A 70 -5.59 1.69 -0.38
C CYS A 70 -5.17 0.66 -1.44
N ARG A 71 -5.78 -0.53 -1.45
CA ARG A 71 -5.51 -1.58 -2.43
C ARG A 71 -5.81 -1.12 -3.85
N ALA A 72 -6.96 -0.47 -4.06
CA ALA A 72 -7.34 0.07 -5.35
C ALA A 72 -6.35 1.14 -5.84
N THR A 73 -5.85 2.01 -4.95
CA THR A 73 -4.84 3.02 -5.28
C THR A 73 -3.51 2.39 -5.68
N LEU A 74 -3.09 1.31 -5.01
CA LEU A 74 -1.85 0.60 -5.33
C LEU A 74 -1.89 -0.04 -6.72
N VAL A 75 -3.06 -0.51 -7.16
CA VAL A 75 -3.22 -1.19 -8.46
C VAL A 75 -3.79 -0.31 -9.57
N GLY A 76 -4.07 0.97 -9.28
CA GLY A 76 -4.61 1.93 -10.26
C GLY A 76 -6.11 1.77 -10.55
N TRP A 77 -6.88 1.18 -9.63
CA TRP A 77 -8.32 0.94 -9.74
C TRP A 77 -9.17 1.84 -8.84
N GLN A 78 -8.61 2.95 -8.36
CA GLN A 78 -9.27 3.81 -7.38
C GLN A 78 -10.53 4.54 -7.91
N GLY A 79 -10.64 4.72 -9.24
CA GLY A 79 -11.75 5.50 -9.83
C GLY A 79 -11.83 6.90 -9.21
N ASP A 80 -13.02 7.29 -8.75
CA ASP A 80 -13.27 8.55 -8.06
C ASP A 80 -12.94 8.50 -6.55
N PHE A 81 -12.66 7.31 -6.01
CA PHE A 81 -12.40 7.10 -4.59
C PHE A 81 -10.92 7.32 -4.26
N LYS A 82 -10.59 8.51 -3.76
CA LYS A 82 -9.21 8.86 -3.38
C LYS A 82 -8.85 8.31 -2.00
N TYR A 83 -7.79 7.52 -1.91
CA TYR A 83 -7.20 7.09 -0.64
C TYR A 83 -6.63 8.28 0.15
N GLY A 84 -6.81 8.27 1.47
CA GLY A 84 -6.39 9.35 2.36
C GLY A 84 -7.31 10.57 2.30
N CYS A 85 -8.58 10.39 1.91
CA CYS A 85 -9.57 11.48 1.95
C CYS A 85 -9.95 11.81 3.41
N PRO A 86 -10.65 12.93 3.68
CA PRO A 86 -11.04 13.32 5.03
C PRO A 86 -11.71 12.21 5.84
N MET A 87 -12.55 11.37 5.21
CA MET A 87 -13.19 10.22 5.85
C MET A 87 -12.20 9.09 6.20
N ASP A 88 -11.18 8.82 5.37
CA ASP A 88 -10.16 7.84 5.74
C ASP A 88 -9.28 8.37 6.89
N ARG A 89 -9.10 9.70 6.93
CA ARG A 89 -8.36 10.39 7.98
C ARG A 89 -9.06 10.33 9.33
N GLU A 90 -10.40 10.29 9.37
CA GLU A 90 -11.12 10.04 10.63
C GLU A 90 -10.63 8.76 11.30
N PHE A 91 -10.61 7.63 10.57
CA PHE A 91 -10.07 6.37 11.11
C PHE A 91 -8.57 6.44 11.45
N LEU A 92 -7.75 6.97 10.55
CA LEU A 92 -6.29 7.01 10.74
C LEU A 92 -5.90 7.91 11.91
N ASP A 93 -6.51 9.09 12.03
CA ASP A 93 -6.25 10.04 13.11
C ASP A 93 -6.81 9.53 14.45
N ASP A 94 -7.93 8.79 14.46
CA ASP A 94 -8.49 8.16 15.67
C ASP A 94 -7.63 7.03 16.22
N THR A 95 -6.99 6.26 15.32
CA THR A 95 -6.08 5.16 15.68
C THR A 95 -4.63 5.60 15.87
N GLY A 96 -4.29 6.83 15.48
CA GLY A 96 -2.92 7.33 15.47
C GLY A 96 -2.02 6.65 14.43
N LEU A 97 -2.59 5.96 13.45
CA LEU A 97 -1.86 5.28 12.39
C LEU A 97 -1.46 6.27 11.31
N ASP A 98 -0.21 6.21 10.85
CA ASP A 98 0.22 7.02 9.72
C ASP A 98 -0.32 6.47 8.39
N VAL A 99 -0.73 7.39 7.51
CA VAL A 99 -1.31 7.07 6.21
C VAL A 99 -0.31 6.36 5.28
N GLN A 100 0.97 6.74 5.35
CA GLN A 100 2.01 6.14 4.52
C GLN A 100 2.41 4.78 5.09
N GLU A 101 2.55 4.65 6.41
CA GLU A 101 2.83 3.36 7.06
C GLU A 101 1.74 2.31 6.77
N PHE A 102 0.47 2.71 6.88
CA PHE A 102 -0.64 1.84 6.51
C PHE A 102 -0.55 1.39 5.04
N LYS A 103 -0.28 2.34 4.14
CA LYS A 103 -0.16 2.05 2.71
C LYS A 103 1.00 1.11 2.40
N ASP A 104 2.15 1.34 3.03
CA ASP A 104 3.35 0.52 2.85
C ASP A 104 3.10 -0.91 3.35
N TYR A 105 2.41 -1.06 4.48
CA TYR A 105 2.03 -2.38 4.98
C TYR A 105 1.07 -3.11 4.04
N VAL A 106 0.04 -2.42 3.52
CA VAL A 106 -0.88 -3.01 2.53
C VAL A 106 -0.15 -3.39 1.23
N ALA A 107 0.86 -2.61 0.83
CA ALA A 107 1.68 -2.87 -0.35
C ALA A 107 2.53 -4.15 -0.25
N THR A 108 2.71 -4.72 0.96
CA THR A 108 3.34 -6.04 1.14
C THR A 108 2.47 -7.20 0.64
N GLY A 109 1.21 -6.94 0.29
CA GLY A 109 0.25 -7.98 -0.09
C GLY A 109 -0.42 -8.65 1.11
N ALA A 110 -0.54 -7.92 2.23
CA ALA A 110 -1.25 -8.36 3.42
C ALA A 110 -2.74 -8.62 3.15
N THR A 111 -3.21 -9.75 3.66
CA THR A 111 -4.62 -10.18 3.66
C THR A 111 -5.43 -9.35 4.66
N ASP A 112 -6.76 -9.40 4.56
CA ASP A 112 -7.64 -8.68 5.50
C ASP A 112 -7.39 -9.09 6.95
N LYS A 113 -7.08 -10.37 7.19
CA LYS A 113 -6.77 -10.88 8.53
C LYS A 113 -5.44 -10.34 9.07
N GLU A 114 -4.43 -10.22 8.22
CA GLU A 114 -3.14 -9.66 8.59
C GLU A 114 -3.24 -8.15 8.85
N VAL A 115 -4.01 -7.43 8.01
CA VAL A 115 -4.29 -6.01 8.23
C VAL A 115 -5.12 -5.80 9.50
N ASP A 116 -6.12 -6.65 9.79
CA ASP A 116 -6.88 -6.61 11.05
C ASP A 116 -5.96 -6.74 12.27
N ALA A 117 -5.07 -7.74 12.26
CA ALA A 117 -4.12 -7.96 13.34
C ALA A 117 -3.13 -6.79 13.47
N TRP A 118 -2.61 -6.28 12.34
CA TRP A 118 -1.69 -5.16 12.32
C TRP A 118 -2.32 -3.88 12.88
N ILE A 119 -3.56 -3.57 12.50
CA ILE A 119 -4.31 -2.44 13.06
C ILE A 119 -4.43 -2.60 14.57
N ARG A 120 -4.83 -3.77 15.08
CA ARG A 120 -4.98 -3.99 16.53
C ARG A 120 -3.68 -3.84 17.31
N GLU A 121 -2.54 -4.13 16.69
CA GLU A 121 -1.22 -4.04 17.31
C GLU A 121 -0.63 -2.63 17.26
N HIS A 122 -0.93 -1.86 16.20
CA HIS A 122 -0.30 -0.57 15.94
C HIS A 122 -1.23 0.62 16.24
N ALA A 123 -2.54 0.38 16.32
CA ALA A 123 -3.50 1.41 16.73
C ALA A 123 -3.29 1.75 18.20
N ASN A 124 -2.89 2.97 18.45
CA ASN A 124 -2.91 3.54 19.79
C ASN A 124 -4.29 4.14 19.97
N ALA A 125 -5.19 3.39 20.63
CA ALA A 125 -6.46 3.98 21.06
C ALA A 125 -6.13 5.28 21.81
N ARG A 126 -6.60 6.42 21.32
CA ARG A 126 -6.55 7.67 22.09
C ARG A 126 -7.26 7.40 23.42
N ALA A 127 -6.47 7.32 24.49
CA ALA A 127 -6.95 7.23 25.87
C ALA A 127 -7.69 8.51 26.27
#